data_AF-A0A4Z0L3U3-F1
#
_entry.id   AF-A0A4Z0L3U3-F1
#
_cell.length_a   1.000
_cell.length_b   1.000
_cell.length_c   1.000
_cell.angle_alpha   90.00
_cell.angle_beta   90.00
_cell.angle_gamma   90.00
#
_symmetry.space_group_name_H-M   'P 1'
#
loop_
_entity.id
_entity.type
_entity.pdbx_description
1 polymer ?
#
loop_
_entity_poly.entity_id
_entity_poly.type
_entity_poly.pdbx_seq_one_letter_code
_entity_poly.pdbx_strand_id
1 'polypeptide(L)' 'MMRPEEIYQRIEAKNWRHVWEVGDILGCFSMLMKKLRECRFDPPQDLLVSVGDLIDRGPGSLGGLAL' A
#
# COMPACT_ATOMS: atom_id res chain seq x y z
N MET A 1 -20.26 -10.48 -11.40
CA MET A 1 -19.24 -9.92 -12.31
C MET A 1 -19.12 -8.44 -11.97
N MET A 2 -17.93 -7.93 -11.58
CA MET A 2 -17.75 -6.49 -11.37
C MET A 2 -17.95 -5.75 -12.70
N ARG A 3 -18.57 -4.58 -12.65
CA ARG A 3 -18.73 -3.71 -13.82
C ARG A 3 -17.40 -3.02 -14.13
N PRO A 4 -17.07 -2.72 -15.39
CA PRO A 4 -15.83 -2.02 -15.75
C PRO A 4 -15.58 -0.74 -14.94
N GLU A 5 -16.64 -0.01 -14.61
CA GLU A 5 -16.56 1.21 -13.79
C GLU A 5 -16.14 0.96 -12.33
N GLU A 6 -16.25 -0.26 -11.83
CA GLU A 6 -15.88 -0.69 -10.48
C GLU A 6 -14.43 -1.21 -10.40
N ILE A 7 -13.76 -1.37 -11.54
CA ILE A 7 -12.39 -1.92 -11.65
C ILE A 7 -11.34 -0.81 -11.55
N TYR A 8 -11.68 0.41 -11.98
CA TYR A 8 -10.74 1.53 -12.04
C TYR A 8 -11.02 2.55 -10.94
N GLN A 9 -10.01 2.79 -10.11
CA GLN A 9 -9.99 3.91 -9.18
C GLN A 9 -8.99 4.97 -9.67
N ARG A 10 -9.43 6.23 -9.73
CA ARG A 10 -8.57 7.38 -10.03
C ARG A 10 -8.21 8.11 -8.75
N ILE A 11 -6.92 8.36 -8.54
CA ILE A 11 -6.39 9.17 -7.44
C ILE A 11 -5.63 10.35 -8.05
N GLU A 12 -5.92 11.57 -7.59
CA GLU A 12 -5.27 12.79 -8.08
C GLU A 12 -3.92 12.98 -7.36
N ALA A 13 -2.82 12.64 -8.02
CA ALA A 13 -1.46 12.71 -7.45
C ALA A 13 -1.08 14.10 -6.91
N LYS A 14 -1.61 15.17 -7.53
CA LYS A 14 -1.39 16.56 -7.10
C LYS A 14 -1.89 16.88 -5.68
N ASN A 15 -2.74 16.04 -5.10
CA ASN A 15 -3.27 16.22 -3.75
C ASN A 15 -2.30 15.73 -2.65
N TRP A 16 -1.16 15.16 -3.04
CA TRP A 16 -0.20 14.52 -2.13
C TRP A 16 1.18 15.15 -2.30
N ARG A 17 1.93 15.23 -1.21
CA ARG A 17 3.32 15.73 -1.19
C ARG A 17 4.26 14.78 -1.91
N HIS A 18 4.18 13.49 -1.60
CA HIS A 18 4.88 12.42 -2.31
C HIS A 18 3.94 11.26 -2.62
N VAL A 19 4.19 10.57 -3.74
CA VAL A 19 3.53 9.32 -4.11
C VAL A 19 4.60 8.23 -4.17
N TRP A 20 4.38 7.16 -3.40
CA TRP A 20 5.26 6.01 -3.31
C TRP A 20 4.55 4.79 -3.88
N GLU A 21 5.25 3.99 -4.66
CA GLU A 21 4.76 2.70 -5.15
C GLU A 21 5.51 1.57 -4.45
N VAL A 22 4.79 0.53 -4.04
CA VAL A 22 5.37 -0.67 -3.42
C VAL A 22 4.93 -1.92 -4.18
N GLY A 23 5.91 -2.78 -4.46
CA GLY A 23 5.69 -4.13 -4.98
C GLY A 23 5.00 -5.04 -3.96
N ASP A 24 5.07 -6.35 -4.21
CA ASP A 24 4.45 -7.37 -3.38
C ASP A 24 4.96 -7.30 -1.94
N ILE A 25 4.05 -7.33 -0.97
CA ILE A 25 4.38 -7.27 0.46
C ILE A 25 4.40 -8.68 1.06
N LEU A 26 3.52 -9.58 0.61
CA LEU A 26 3.43 -10.98 1.01
C LEU A 26 3.52 -11.17 2.53
N GLY A 27 2.79 -10.36 3.29
CA GLY A 27 2.79 -10.38 4.76
C GLY A 27 4.04 -9.82 5.45
N CYS A 28 5.01 -9.24 4.73
CA CYS A 28 6.24 -8.65 5.26
C CYS A 28 6.07 -7.19 5.74
N PHE A 29 4.99 -6.88 6.46
CA PHE A 29 4.64 -5.50 6.86
C PHE A 29 5.71 -4.82 7.73
N SER A 30 6.42 -5.56 8.59
CA SER A 30 7.50 -4.98 9.42
C SER A 30 8.63 -4.38 8.57
N MET A 31 8.94 -5.00 7.43
CA MET A 31 9.95 -4.51 6.50
C MET A 31 9.47 -3.26 5.78
N LEU A 32 8.21 -3.26 5.32
CA LEU A 32 7.57 -2.08 4.74
C LEU A 32 7.60 -0.90 5.73
N MET A 33 7.14 -1.10 6.96
CA MET A 33 7.11 -0.05 7.98
C MET A 33 8.51 0.49 8.31
N LYS A 34 9.54 -0.37 8.29
CA LYS A 34 10.93 0.09 8.44
C LYS A 34 11.34 1.00 7.29
N LYS A 35 11.03 0.62 6.04
CA LYS A 35 11.37 1.41 4.84
C LYS A 35 10.62 2.74 4.80
N LEU A 36 9.34 2.76 5.15
CA LEU A 36 8.55 3.99 5.23
C LEU A 36 9.13 4.97 6.26
N ARG A 37 9.60 4.47 7.42
CA ARG A 37 10.30 5.31 8.42
C ARG A 37 11.62 5.87 7.88
N GLU A 38 12.41 5.07 7.19
CA GLU A 38 13.66 5.51 6.55
C GLU A 38 13.41 6.63 5.52
N CYS A 39 12.32 6.52 4.76
CA CYS A 39 11.89 7.53 3.78
C CYS A 39 11.17 8.75 4.39
N ARG A 40 10.96 8.78 5.73
CA ARG A 40 10.17 9.81 6.42
C ARG A 40 8.76 9.97 5.85
N PHE A 41 8.13 8.85 5.51
CA PHE A 41 6.75 8.81 5.04
C PHE A 41 5.79 9.42 6.07
N ASP A 42 4.88 10.26 5.60
CA ASP A 42 3.93 11.04 6.41
C ASP A 42 2.50 10.77 5.94
N PRO A 43 1.75 9.84 6.57
CA PRO A 43 0.45 9.39 6.07
C PRO A 43 -0.59 10.50 5.81
N PRO A 44 -0.66 11.59 6.61
CA PRO A 44 -1.53 12.73 6.31
C PRO A 44 -1.19 13.52 5.05
N GLN A 45 0.02 13.37 4.49
CA GLN A 45 0.54 14.20 3.40
C GLN A 45 1.04 13.40 2.20
N ASP A 46 1.41 12.14 2.39
CA ASP A 46 1.98 11.25 1.39
C ASP A 46 1.01 10.11 1.04
N LEU A 47 1.08 9.66 -0.21
CA LEU A 47 0.31 8.51 -0.72
C LEU A 47 1.24 7.30 -0.88
N LEU A 48 0.80 6.13 -0.43
CA LEU A 48 1.42 4.84 -0.72
C LEU A 48 0.46 4.00 -1.56
N VAL A 49 0.88 3.57 -2.75
CA VAL A 49 0.13 2.70 -3.64
C VAL A 49 0.81 1.33 -3.69
N SER A 50 0.06 0.27 -3.38
CA SER A 50 0.55 -1.10 -3.56
C SER A 50 0.02 -1.67 -4.87
N VAL A 51 0.86 -2.46 -5.54
CA VAL A 51 0.49 -3.20 -6.75
C VAL A 51 -0.33 -4.47 -6.48
N GLY A 52 -0.48 -4.88 -5.21
CA GLY A 52 -1.21 -6.10 -4.82
C GLY A 52 -0.42 -6.97 -3.85
N ASP A 53 -0.86 -8.22 -3.69
CA ASP A 53 -0.19 -9.26 -2.92
C ASP A 53 0.26 -8.81 -1.52
N LEU A 54 -0.68 -8.20 -0.79
CA LEU A 54 -0.47 -7.68 0.56
C LEU A 54 -0.20 -8.80 1.58
N ILE A 55 -0.91 -9.92 1.40
CA ILE A 55 -0.95 -11.07 2.30
C ILE A 55 -0.57 -12.35 1.55
N ASP A 56 -0.62 -13.48 2.27
CA ASP A 56 -0.16 -14.81 1.86
C ASP A 56 1.35 -15.01 2.10
N ARG A 57 1.73 -16.25 2.45
CA ARG A 57 3.10 -16.77 2.68
C ARG A 57 3.98 -16.12 3.75
N GLY A 58 3.72 -14.89 4.20
CA GLY A 58 4.52 -14.20 5.21
C GLY A 58 3.92 -14.20 6.62
N PRO A 59 4.75 -13.89 7.65
CA PRO A 59 4.38 -13.99 9.06
C PRO A 59 3.27 -13.02 9.51
N GLY A 60 3.05 -11.92 8.78
CA GLY A 60 2.00 -10.94 9.06
C GLY A 60 0.67 -11.17 8.32
N SER A 61 0.53 -12.24 7.54
CA SER A 61 -0.62 -12.45 6.65
C SER A 61 -1.98 -12.46 7.37
N LEU A 62 -2.05 -13.03 8.58
CA LEU A 62 -3.28 -13.03 9.40
C LEU A 62 -3.66 -11.63 9.91
N GLY A 63 -2.70 -10.74 10.13
CA GLY A 63 -2.94 -9.38 10.59
C GLY A 63 -3.20 -8.36 9.47
N GLY A 64 -2.87 -8.70 8.21
CA GLY A 64 -2.94 -7.78 7.07
C GLY A 64 -4.34 -7.50 6.52
N LEU A 65 -5.36 -8.27 6.91
CA LEU A 65 -6.75 -8.09 6.45
C LEU A 65 -7.57 -7.11 7.31
N ALA A 66 -6.97 -6.55 8.36
CA ALA A 66 -7.64 -5.66 9.31
C ALA A 66 -7.20 -4.18 9.18
N LEU A 67 -6.44 -3.83 8.14
CA LEU A 67 -5.97 -2.47 7.86
C LEU A 67 -6.84 -1.77 6.81
#